data_AF-A0A4Z1R700-F1
#
_entry.id   AF-A0A4Z1R700-F1
#
_cell.length_a   1.000
_cell.length_b   1.000
_cell.length_c   1.000
_cell.angle_alpha   90.00
_cell.angle_beta   90.00
_cell.angle_gamma   90.00
#
_symmetry.space_group_name_H-M   'P 1'
#
loop_
_entity.id
_entity.type
_entity.pdbx_description
1 polymer ?
#
loop_
_entity_poly.entity_id
_entity_poly.type
_entity_poly.pdbx_seq_one_letter_code
_entity_poly.pdbx_strand_id
1 'polypeptide(L)'
;MDYIREATWQAYSRYYPSSPLCSDDEITLWSCSVGKRQYALCSSRVVTHAQGYMQYRASKTGNAVFTYPAIKRPPSGAFTYSSYANGNASVEFANNGYRYSLVDPLRSESSIIVEAPSGKTTGIACGGNQTLQVNYTMRLMFDAGIWDR
;
A
#
# COMPACT_ATOMS: atom_id res chain seq x y z
N MET A 1 -22.34 5.21 0.72
CA MET A 1 -21.03 4.97 1.40
C MET A 1 -21.06 3.75 2.31
N ASP A 2 -22.23 3.17 2.62
CA ASP A 2 -22.34 1.93 3.43
C ASP A 2 -21.63 0.72 2.81
N TYR A 3 -21.58 0.62 1.48
CA TYR A 3 -20.92 -0.49 0.77
C TYR A 3 -19.42 -0.68 1.11
N ILE A 4 -18.72 0.37 1.56
CA ILE A 4 -17.32 0.24 2.00
C ILE A 4 -17.28 -0.33 3.42
N ARG A 5 -18.13 0.17 4.33
CA ARG A 5 -18.16 -0.27 5.73
C ARG A 5 -18.59 -1.74 5.87
N GLU A 6 -19.39 -2.25 4.94
CA GLU A 6 -19.81 -3.64 4.89
C GLU A 6 -18.85 -4.58 4.14
N ALA A 7 -17.80 -4.05 3.50
CA ALA A 7 -16.86 -4.87 2.74
C ALA A 7 -16.13 -5.85 3.65
N THR A 8 -16.12 -7.14 3.30
CA THR A 8 -15.47 -8.21 4.08
C THR A 8 -14.29 -8.83 3.34
N TRP A 9 -13.33 -9.37 4.08
CA TRP A 9 -12.20 -10.08 3.48
C TRP A 9 -12.67 -11.23 2.57
N GLN A 10 -13.66 -12.00 3.02
CA GLN A 10 -14.18 -13.17 2.32
C GLN A 10 -14.75 -12.81 0.93
N ALA A 11 -15.38 -11.64 0.80
CA ALA A 11 -15.93 -11.19 -0.48
C ALA A 11 -14.86 -10.70 -1.46
N TYR A 12 -13.72 -10.21 -0.97
CA TYR A 12 -12.73 -9.50 -1.79
C TYR A 12 -11.34 -10.14 -1.85
N SER A 13 -11.07 -11.21 -1.09
CA SER A 13 -9.74 -11.84 -1.00
C SER A 13 -9.14 -12.21 -2.36
N ARG A 14 -9.98 -12.62 -3.32
CA ARG A 14 -9.58 -12.98 -4.69
C ARG A 14 -8.95 -11.85 -5.51
N TYR A 15 -9.12 -10.59 -5.10
CA TYR A 15 -8.54 -9.44 -5.82
C TYR A 15 -7.09 -9.17 -5.40
N TYR A 16 -6.63 -9.71 -4.27
CA TYR A 16 -5.30 -9.43 -3.75
C TYR A 16 -4.28 -10.41 -4.32
N PRO A 17 -3.15 -9.92 -4.88
CA PRO A 17 -2.08 -10.79 -5.33
C PRO A 17 -1.37 -11.49 -4.18
N SER A 18 -0.65 -12.56 -4.48
CA SER A 18 0.42 -13.04 -3.60
C SER A 18 1.68 -12.21 -3.83
N SER A 19 2.47 -12.03 -2.77
CA SER A 19 3.80 -11.44 -2.86
C SER A 19 4.72 -12.17 -1.89
N PRO A 20 5.93 -12.57 -2.31
CA PRO A 20 6.91 -13.19 -1.41
C PRO A 20 7.42 -12.21 -0.34
N LEU A 21 7.09 -10.91 -0.47
CA LEU A 21 7.43 -9.91 0.53
C LEU A 21 6.42 -9.82 1.66
N CYS A 22 5.22 -10.39 1.50
CA CYS A 22 4.22 -10.46 2.56
C CYS A 22 4.17 -11.89 3.11
N SER A 23 3.98 -12.04 4.42
CA SER A 23 3.81 -13.36 5.03
C SER A 23 2.40 -13.92 4.81
N ASP A 24 2.21 -15.22 5.03
CA ASP A 24 0.94 -15.91 4.75
C ASP A 24 -0.24 -15.42 5.63
N ASP A 25 0.07 -14.81 6.78
CA ASP A 25 -0.88 -14.17 7.69
C ASP A 25 -1.18 -12.70 7.33
N GLU A 26 -0.48 -12.14 6.34
CA GLU A 26 -0.67 -10.78 5.84
C GLU A 26 -1.56 -10.75 4.58
N ILE A 27 -2.05 -9.55 4.26
CA ILE A 27 -2.69 -9.21 3.00
C ILE A 27 -1.70 -8.39 2.19
N THR A 28 -1.45 -8.80 0.94
CA THR A 28 -0.72 -7.98 -0.05
C THR A 28 -1.68 -6.93 -0.61
N LEU A 29 -1.78 -5.78 0.05
CA LEU A 29 -2.67 -4.69 -0.37
C LEU A 29 -2.28 -4.10 -1.71
N TRP A 30 -1.01 -4.20 -2.09
CA TRP A 30 -0.48 -3.77 -3.38
C TRP A 30 0.87 -4.44 -3.63
N SER A 31 1.20 -4.74 -4.88
CA SER A 31 2.52 -5.27 -5.26
C SER A 31 2.98 -4.78 -6.62
N CYS A 32 4.29 -4.68 -6.79
CA CYS A 32 4.92 -4.32 -8.05
C CYS A 32 6.25 -5.07 -8.23
N SER A 33 6.51 -5.55 -9.45
CA SER A 33 7.78 -6.16 -9.82
C SER A 33 8.38 -5.44 -11.02
N VAL A 34 9.65 -5.04 -10.92
CA VAL A 34 10.39 -4.37 -12.00
C VAL A 34 11.80 -4.94 -12.09
N GLY A 35 12.06 -5.73 -13.14
CA GLY A 35 13.32 -6.45 -13.32
C GLY A 35 13.62 -7.35 -12.11
N LYS A 36 14.73 -7.10 -11.42
CA LYS A 36 15.15 -7.87 -10.22
C LYS A 36 14.63 -7.31 -8.90
N ARG A 37 13.77 -6.27 -8.93
CA ARG A 37 13.22 -5.62 -7.75
C ARG A 37 11.75 -5.98 -7.59
N GLN A 38 11.33 -6.18 -6.34
CA GLN A 38 9.93 -6.35 -5.97
C GLN A 38 9.58 -5.37 -4.87
N TYR A 39 8.33 -4.97 -4.85
CA TYR A 39 7.77 -4.02 -3.90
C TYR A 39 6.39 -4.51 -3.48
N ALA A 40 6.05 -4.32 -2.22
CA ALA A 40 4.72 -4.65 -1.72
C ALA A 40 4.30 -3.74 -0.57
N LEU A 41 3.01 -3.48 -0.49
CA LEU A 41 2.36 -2.97 0.71
C LEU A 41 1.65 -4.13 1.39
N CYS A 42 2.17 -4.55 2.55
CA CYS A 42 1.64 -5.66 3.33
C CYS A 42 0.88 -5.11 4.54
N SER A 43 -0.25 -5.72 4.87
CA SER A 43 -1.03 -5.39 6.08
C SER A 43 -1.38 -6.64 6.86
N SER A 44 -1.51 -6.51 8.17
CA SER A 44 -2.28 -7.48 8.96
C SER A 44 -3.69 -7.65 8.40
N ARG A 45 -4.29 -8.84 8.51
CA ARG A 45 -5.69 -9.09 8.11
C ARG A 45 -6.70 -8.21 8.86
N VAL A 46 -6.38 -7.92 10.11
CA VAL A 46 -7.12 -6.97 10.96
C VAL A 46 -6.17 -5.86 11.34
N VAL A 47 -6.53 -4.63 11.01
CA VAL A 47 -5.79 -3.43 11.38
C VAL A 47 -6.77 -2.35 11.81
N THR A 48 -6.42 -1.64 12.86
CA THR A 48 -7.17 -0.48 13.37
C THR A 48 -6.17 0.63 13.68
N HIS A 49 -6.65 1.78 14.16
CA HIS A 49 -5.78 2.84 14.69
C HIS A 49 -4.83 2.38 15.82
N ALA A 50 -5.15 1.29 16.54
CA ALA A 50 -4.38 0.82 17.70
C ALA A 50 -3.85 -0.63 17.58
N GLN A 51 -4.34 -1.41 16.62
CA GLN A 51 -4.00 -2.83 16.48
C GLN A 51 -3.55 -3.17 15.05
N GLY A 52 -2.71 -4.19 14.92
CA GLY A 52 -2.21 -4.65 13.64
C GLY A 52 -1.07 -3.76 13.14
N TYR A 53 -0.68 -3.97 11.89
CA TYR A 53 0.39 -3.19 11.27
C TYR A 53 0.25 -3.16 9.75
N MET A 54 0.91 -2.18 9.16
CA MET A 54 1.15 -2.08 7.72
C MET A 54 2.63 -1.83 7.48
N GLN A 55 3.19 -2.45 6.45
CA GLN A 55 4.56 -2.22 6.03
C GLN A 55 4.68 -2.19 4.51
N TYR A 56 5.35 -1.16 3.99
CA TYR A 56 5.90 -1.17 2.65
C TYR A 56 7.25 -1.89 2.69
N ARG A 57 7.46 -2.83 1.77
CA ARG A 57 8.68 -3.64 1.67
C ARG A 57 9.21 -3.59 0.25
N ALA A 58 10.52 -3.53 0.11
CA ALA A 58 11.21 -3.67 -1.16
C ALA A 58 12.30 -4.74 -1.07
N SER A 59 12.44 -5.53 -2.13
CA SER A 59 13.54 -6.47 -2.30
C SER A 59 14.33 -6.22 -3.56
N LYS A 60 15.55 -6.73 -3.55
CA LYS A 60 16.41 -6.86 -4.73
C LYS A 60 16.93 -8.28 -4.74
N THR A 61 16.73 -8.99 -5.86
CA THR A 61 17.17 -10.38 -6.05
C THR A 61 16.72 -11.28 -4.88
N GLY A 62 15.46 -11.15 -4.46
CA GLY A 62 14.86 -11.95 -3.37
C GLY A 62 15.19 -11.48 -1.96
N ASN A 63 16.20 -10.63 -1.75
CA ASN A 63 16.57 -10.14 -0.43
C ASN A 63 15.87 -8.83 -0.11
N ALA A 64 15.24 -8.73 1.06
CA ALA A 64 14.67 -7.47 1.54
C ALA A 64 15.78 -6.42 1.69
N VAL A 65 15.60 -5.27 1.04
CA VAL A 65 16.55 -4.14 1.08
C VAL A 65 15.95 -2.90 1.72
N PHE A 66 14.62 -2.87 1.88
CA PHE A 66 13.92 -1.76 2.51
C PHE A 66 12.63 -2.25 3.15
N THR A 67 12.32 -1.74 4.34
CA THR A 67 11.07 -2.00 5.05
C THR A 67 10.69 -0.75 5.83
N TYR A 68 9.46 -0.28 5.62
CA TYR A 68 8.92 0.89 6.31
C TYR A 68 7.50 0.63 6.79
N PRO A 69 7.17 0.95 8.06
CA PRO A 69 8.11 1.27 9.13
C PRO A 69 9.02 0.08 9.42
N ALA A 70 10.24 0.31 9.92
CA ALA A 70 11.18 -0.78 10.21
C ALA A 70 10.65 -1.73 11.30
N ILE A 71 9.94 -1.17 12.29
CA ILE A 71 9.28 -1.93 13.36
C ILE A 71 7.78 -2.00 13.03
N LYS A 72 7.20 -3.19 13.13
CA LYS A 72 5.75 -3.40 12.96
C LYS A 72 4.99 -2.56 13.99
N ARG A 73 4.10 -1.69 13.52
CA ARG A 73 3.26 -0.81 14.34
C ARG A 73 1.95 -0.48 13.61
N PRO A 74 0.91 -0.03 14.32
CA PRO A 74 -0.28 0.50 13.69
C PRO A 74 0.07 1.58 12.65
N PRO A 75 -0.66 1.64 11.52
CA PRO A 75 -0.29 2.47 10.38
C PRO A 75 -0.57 3.97 10.56
N SER A 76 -1.42 4.34 11.52
CA SER A 76 -1.76 5.75 11.78
C SER A 76 -0.51 6.57 12.10
N GLY A 77 -0.39 7.73 11.45
CA GLY A 77 0.80 8.59 11.51
C GLY A 77 2.05 8.07 10.78
N ALA A 78 2.01 6.86 10.20
CA ALA A 78 3.08 6.32 9.37
C ALA A 78 2.77 6.41 7.87
N PHE A 79 1.49 6.29 7.52
CA PHE A 79 0.99 6.33 6.15
C PHE A 79 -0.20 7.29 6.03
N THR A 80 -0.45 7.76 4.81
CA THR A 80 -1.66 8.48 4.42
C THR A 80 -2.23 7.84 3.17
N TYR A 81 -3.53 7.56 3.17
CA TYR A 81 -4.26 7.04 2.03
C TYR A 81 -5.16 8.12 1.43
N SER A 82 -5.13 8.21 0.10
CA SER A 82 -6.03 9.07 -0.67
C SER A 82 -6.81 8.24 -1.68
N SER A 83 -8.11 8.51 -1.78
CA SER A 83 -8.97 8.04 -2.87
C SER A 83 -9.55 9.24 -3.60
N TYR A 84 -9.48 9.22 -4.92
CA TYR A 84 -9.86 10.33 -5.79
C TYR A 84 -11.16 10.02 -6.52
N ALA A 85 -11.95 11.06 -6.83
CA ALA A 85 -13.25 10.91 -7.50
C ALA A 85 -13.17 10.25 -8.89
N ASN A 86 -12.00 10.31 -9.54
CA ASN A 86 -11.76 9.66 -10.83
C ASN A 86 -11.47 8.15 -10.72
N GLY A 87 -11.49 7.60 -9.49
CA GLY A 87 -11.24 6.21 -9.16
C GLY A 87 -9.78 5.91 -8.79
N ASN A 88 -8.86 6.88 -8.92
CA ASN A 88 -7.47 6.64 -8.52
C ASN A 88 -7.36 6.49 -7.00
N ALA A 89 -6.29 5.84 -6.55
CA ALA A 89 -5.91 5.78 -5.16
C ALA A 89 -4.40 5.96 -4.98
N SER A 90 -3.98 6.40 -3.80
CA SER A 90 -2.58 6.40 -3.41
C SER A 90 -2.38 6.08 -1.95
N VAL A 91 -1.21 5.51 -1.63
CA VAL A 91 -0.68 5.42 -0.27
C VAL A 91 0.66 6.15 -0.23
N GLU A 92 0.79 7.07 0.72
CA GLU A 92 1.96 7.92 0.89
C GLU A 92 2.62 7.69 2.24
N PHE A 93 3.95 7.83 2.28
CA PHE A 93 4.71 7.89 3.51
C PHE A 93 6.02 8.66 3.31
N ALA A 94 6.64 9.06 4.42
CA ALA A 94 7.94 9.71 4.42
C ALA A 94 8.95 8.91 5.24
N ASN A 95 10.20 8.85 4.77
CA ASN A 95 11.29 8.21 5.50
C ASN A 95 12.61 8.94 5.20
N ASN A 96 13.31 9.40 6.24
CA ASN A 96 14.60 10.11 6.13
C ASN A 96 14.59 11.29 5.13
N GLY A 97 13.50 12.06 5.12
CA GLY A 97 13.32 13.22 4.23
C GLY A 97 12.87 12.89 2.81
N TYR A 98 12.81 11.61 2.43
CA TYR A 98 12.21 11.18 1.16
C TYR A 98 10.71 11.00 1.32
N ARG A 99 9.93 11.40 0.31
CA ARG A 99 8.51 11.07 0.20
C ARG A 99 8.31 9.96 -0.82
N TYR A 100 7.46 9.01 -0.48
CA TYR A 100 7.12 7.86 -1.30
C TYR A 100 5.62 7.87 -1.54
N SER A 101 5.20 7.72 -2.79
CA SER A 101 3.80 7.59 -3.17
C SER A 101 3.63 6.33 -4.00
N LEU A 102 2.85 5.38 -3.47
CA LEU A 102 2.32 4.25 -4.23
C LEU A 102 1.07 4.74 -4.94
N VAL A 103 1.19 5.04 -6.22
CA VAL A 103 0.08 5.57 -7.03
C VAL A 103 -0.55 4.41 -7.77
N ASP A 104 -1.87 4.30 -7.66
CA ASP A 104 -2.64 3.22 -8.24
C ASP A 104 -3.82 3.81 -9.01
N PRO A 105 -3.63 4.19 -10.29
CA PRO A 105 -4.68 4.78 -11.12
C PRO A 105 -5.69 3.73 -11.59
N LEU A 106 -6.94 4.13 -11.82
CA LEU A 106 -7.98 3.20 -12.30
C LEU A 106 -7.79 2.78 -13.76
N ARG A 107 -7.18 3.63 -14.58
CA ARG A 107 -7.11 3.47 -16.05
C ARG A 107 -5.69 3.40 -16.60
N SER A 108 -4.69 3.27 -15.73
CA SER A 108 -3.30 3.13 -16.13
C SER A 108 -2.54 2.29 -15.14
N GLU A 109 -1.31 1.98 -15.51
CA GLU A 109 -0.36 1.27 -14.67
C GLU A 109 -0.11 1.98 -13.34
N SER A 110 0.04 1.20 -12.27
CA SER A 110 0.48 1.72 -10.98
C SER A 110 1.91 2.27 -11.09
N SER A 111 2.34 3.05 -10.11
CA SER A 111 3.73 3.49 -10.04
C SER A 111 4.17 3.77 -8.61
N ILE A 112 5.48 3.77 -8.41
CA ILE A 112 6.09 4.31 -7.20
C ILE A 112 6.75 5.61 -7.57
N ILE A 113 6.33 6.68 -6.93
CA ILE A 113 6.96 8.00 -7.06
C ILE A 113 7.80 8.22 -5.81
N VAL A 114 9.08 8.53 -5.98
CA VAL A 114 10.00 8.87 -4.91
C VAL A 114 10.50 10.29 -5.11
N GLU A 115 10.21 11.15 -4.15
CA GLU A 115 10.69 12.53 -4.11
C GLU A 115 11.83 12.62 -3.09
N ALA A 116 12.99 13.08 -3.55
CA ALA A 116 14.14 13.35 -2.70
C ALA A 116 13.97 14.66 -1.92
N PRO A 117 14.69 14.88 -0.81
CA PRO A 117 14.69 16.15 -0.09
C PRO A 117 14.99 17.38 -0.96
N SER A 118 15.69 17.20 -2.08
CA SER A 118 15.98 18.24 -3.05
C SER A 118 14.82 18.61 -3.98
N GLY A 119 13.66 17.93 -3.85
CA GLY A 119 12.52 18.03 -4.77
C GLY A 119 12.69 17.23 -6.07
N LYS A 120 13.80 16.50 -6.24
CA LYS A 120 13.98 15.63 -7.41
C LYS A 120 13.08 14.41 -7.30
N THR A 121 12.22 14.21 -8.30
CA THR A 121 11.31 13.07 -8.38
C THR A 121 11.84 11.97 -9.30
N THR A 122 11.68 10.71 -8.88
CA THR A 122 11.95 9.52 -9.68
C THR A 122 10.71 8.63 -9.69
N GLY A 123 10.27 8.23 -10.88
CA GLY A 123 9.16 7.31 -11.06
C GLY A 123 9.62 5.89 -11.39
N ILE A 124 8.96 4.90 -10.80
CA ILE A 124 9.09 3.49 -11.13
C ILE A 124 7.72 3.04 -11.63
N ALA A 125 7.60 2.86 -12.94
CA ALA A 125 6.38 2.33 -13.54
C ALA A 125 6.20 0.86 -13.15
N CYS A 126 4.97 0.49 -12.80
CA CYS A 126 4.62 -0.83 -12.26
C CYS A 126 3.43 -1.41 -13.00
N GLY A 127 3.48 -2.70 -13.32
CA GLY A 127 2.34 -3.47 -13.85
C GLY A 127 1.20 -3.75 -12.86
N GLY A 128 0.99 -2.88 -11.86
CA GLY A 128 0.27 -3.20 -10.62
C GLY A 128 -1.22 -3.51 -10.78
N ASN A 129 -1.82 -4.07 -9.72
CA ASN A 129 -3.09 -4.79 -9.81
C ASN A 129 -4.34 -3.97 -9.38
N GLN A 130 -4.22 -2.65 -9.24
CA GLN A 130 -5.34 -1.76 -8.90
C GLN A 130 -6.04 -2.06 -7.57
N THR A 131 -5.34 -2.70 -6.64
CA THR A 131 -5.90 -3.21 -5.38
C THR A 131 -6.11 -2.12 -4.32
N LEU A 132 -5.54 -0.92 -4.48
CA LEU A 132 -5.76 0.18 -3.54
C LEU A 132 -7.17 0.79 -3.62
N GLN A 133 -7.93 0.43 -4.65
CA GLN A 133 -9.28 0.94 -4.93
C GLN A 133 -10.37 -0.08 -4.54
N VAL A 134 -9.98 -1.30 -4.16
CA VAL A 134 -10.92 -2.35 -3.74
C VAL A 134 -11.64 -1.89 -2.47
N ASN A 135 -12.97 -2.05 -2.41
CA ASN A 135 -13.79 -1.61 -1.28
C ASN A 135 -13.27 -2.11 0.08
N TYR A 136 -12.80 -3.37 0.15
CA TYR A 136 -12.19 -3.90 1.37
C TYR A 136 -10.89 -3.18 1.73
N THR A 137 -10.04 -2.83 0.76
CA THR A 137 -8.84 -2.01 1.00
C THR A 137 -9.24 -0.65 1.55
N MET A 138 -10.20 0.02 0.91
CA MET A 138 -10.66 1.35 1.34
C MET A 138 -11.19 1.33 2.78
N ARG A 139 -11.98 0.31 3.13
CA ARG A 139 -12.45 0.07 4.50
C ARG A 139 -11.28 -0.13 5.45
N LEU A 140 -10.33 -0.99 5.07
CA LEU A 140 -9.15 -1.27 5.87
C LEU A 140 -8.32 0.01 6.11
N MET A 141 -8.17 0.89 5.11
CA MET A 141 -7.49 2.19 5.26
C MET A 141 -8.23 3.14 6.20
N PHE A 142 -9.57 3.13 6.18
CA PHE A 142 -10.40 3.88 7.12
C PHE A 142 -10.24 3.36 8.55
N ASP A 143 -10.42 2.05 8.76
CA ASP A 143 -10.31 1.41 10.08
C ASP A 143 -8.90 1.60 10.67
N ALA A 144 -7.87 1.55 9.82
CA ALA A 144 -6.46 1.83 10.11
C ALA A 144 -6.16 3.26 10.57
N GLY A 145 -7.09 4.21 10.38
CA GLY A 145 -6.90 5.61 10.71
C GLY A 145 -5.85 6.29 9.85
N ILE A 146 -5.75 5.91 8.57
CA ILE A 146 -4.88 6.56 7.57
C ILE A 146 -5.65 7.21 6.43
N TRP A 147 -6.98 7.19 6.49
CA TRP A 147 -7.85 7.88 5.54
C TRP A 147 -8.79 8.82 6.28
N ASP A 148 -8.58 10.13 6.11
CA ASP A 148 -9.30 11.19 6.84
C ASP A 148 -10.71 11.48 6.28
N ARG A 149 -11.46 10.44 5.90
CA ARG A 149 -12.77 10.58 5.26
C ARG A 149 -13.93 10.81 6.22
#